data_AF-A0A2K1QVD7-F1
#
_entry.id   AF-A0A2K1QVD7-F1
#
_cell.length_a   1.000
_cell.length_b   1.000
_cell.length_c   1.000
_cell.angle_alpha   90.00
_cell.angle_beta   90.00
_cell.angle_gamma   90.00
#
_symmetry.space_group_name_H-M   'P 1'
#
loop_
_entity.id
_entity.type
_entity.pdbx_description
1 polymer ?
#
loop_
_entity_poly.entity_id
_entity_poly.type
_entity_poly.pdbx_seq_one_letter_code
_entity_poly.pdbx_strand_id
1 'polypeptide(L)'
;MNRKRSRDDSTHSERRPKSPRRNATLYDAVAGRIGYESFLPTTPPSPGRNQPSSTQPVPPEEVLFRRKGAPPRYEETDPYFASARLPPDALPSSDLLKALHGYASDFYARAAPLRGKWDWRSMDETALLALGVLMEETVRERVGLTGDLAFVEGEDEDVGIKAGIWDGRTWRRSVVRKEGTGPRGRRRARGEDGGEG
;
A
#
# COMPACT_ATOMS: atom_id res chain seq x y z
N MET A 1 -67.40 -34.90 -10.14
CA MET A 1 -66.60 -34.35 -11.26
C MET A 1 -65.46 -33.50 -10.73
N ASN A 2 -64.21 -33.92 -10.96
CA ASN A 2 -62.99 -33.31 -10.43
C ASN A 2 -62.56 -32.08 -11.24
N ARG A 3 -62.29 -30.96 -10.56
CA ARG A 3 -61.80 -29.71 -11.16
C ARG A 3 -60.32 -29.85 -11.54
N LYS A 4 -60.01 -29.88 -12.84
CA LYS A 4 -58.64 -29.69 -13.36
C LYS A 4 -58.22 -28.24 -13.10
N ARG A 5 -57.25 -28.05 -12.19
CA ARG A 5 -56.54 -26.78 -12.00
C ARG A 5 -55.17 -26.95 -12.67
N SER A 6 -55.00 -26.44 -13.88
CA SER A 6 -53.69 -26.33 -14.51
C SER A 6 -52.87 -25.29 -13.76
N ARG A 7 -51.75 -25.71 -13.18
CA ARG A 7 -50.69 -24.84 -12.69
C ARG A 7 -49.54 -24.96 -13.69
N ASP A 8 -49.56 -24.11 -14.71
CA ASP A 8 -48.35 -23.75 -15.44
C ASP A 8 -47.61 -22.73 -14.58
N ASP A 9 -46.75 -23.20 -13.68
CA ASP A 9 -45.81 -22.36 -12.95
C ASP A 9 -44.50 -22.34 -13.73
N SER A 10 -44.47 -21.53 -14.79
CA SER A 10 -43.27 -21.24 -15.54
C SER A 10 -42.32 -20.43 -14.66
N THR A 11 -41.38 -21.11 -14.01
CA THR A 11 -40.30 -20.49 -13.25
C THR A 11 -39.39 -19.70 -14.19
N HIS A 12 -39.73 -18.43 -14.43
CA HIS A 12 -38.79 -17.46 -14.95
C HIS A 12 -37.69 -17.26 -13.91
N SER A 13 -36.56 -17.94 -14.10
CA SER A 13 -35.33 -17.60 -13.40
C SER A 13 -34.98 -16.15 -13.76
N GLU A 14 -35.25 -15.23 -12.84
CA GLU A 14 -34.86 -13.83 -12.97
C GLU A 14 -33.36 -13.77 -13.27
N ARG A 15 -33.02 -13.42 -14.51
CA ARG A 15 -31.64 -13.18 -14.91
C ARG A 15 -31.15 -11.99 -14.11
N ARG A 16 -30.35 -12.25 -13.07
CA ARG A 16 -29.68 -11.20 -12.29
C ARG A 16 -29.08 -10.17 -13.26
N PRO A 17 -29.38 -8.86 -13.09
CA PRO A 17 -28.83 -7.84 -13.98
C PRO A 17 -27.31 -7.93 -13.96
N LYS A 18 -26.70 -8.06 -15.14
CA LYS A 18 -25.24 -8.04 -15.27
C LYS A 18 -24.75 -6.71 -14.71
N SER A 19 -23.97 -6.75 -13.63
CA SER A 19 -23.35 -5.55 -13.08
C SER A 19 -22.60 -4.82 -14.19
N PRO A 20 -22.65 -3.48 -14.26
CA PRO A 20 -21.94 -2.72 -15.28
C PRO A 20 -20.48 -3.15 -15.28
N ARG A 21 -19.97 -3.53 -16.46
CA ARG A 21 -18.58 -3.98 -16.62
C ARG A 21 -17.69 -2.81 -16.20
N ARG A 22 -16.92 -2.97 -15.12
CA ARG A 22 -15.95 -1.96 -14.69
C ARG A 22 -14.95 -1.76 -15.83
N ASN A 23 -14.72 -0.51 -16.23
CA ASN A 23 -13.69 -0.21 -17.21
C ASN A 23 -12.32 -0.44 -16.58
N ALA A 24 -11.48 -1.19 -17.28
CA ALA A 24 -10.09 -1.39 -16.95
C ALA A 24 -9.36 -0.03 -16.89
N THR A 25 -8.65 0.23 -15.80
CA THR A 25 -7.83 1.44 -15.62
C THR A 25 -6.35 1.10 -15.78
N LEU A 26 -5.50 2.13 -15.93
CA LEU A 26 -4.05 1.94 -15.97
C LEU A 26 -3.55 1.35 -14.63
N TYR A 27 -4.09 1.84 -13.52
CA TYR A 27 -3.78 1.35 -12.18
C TYR A 27 -4.07 -0.15 -12.01
N ASP A 28 -5.16 -0.63 -12.60
CA ASP A 28 -5.49 -2.06 -12.55
C ASP A 28 -4.49 -2.91 -13.36
N ALA A 29 -3.89 -2.36 -14.42
CA ALA A 29 -2.86 -3.03 -15.21
C ALA A 29 -1.51 -3.06 -14.47
N VAL A 30 -1.13 -1.92 -13.86
CA VAL A 30 0.06 -1.81 -12.99
C VAL A 30 -0.04 -2.78 -11.81
N ALA A 31 -1.24 -2.96 -11.25
CA ALA A 31 -1.49 -3.92 -10.17
C ALA A 31 -1.61 -5.39 -10.64
N GLY A 32 -1.39 -5.68 -11.93
CA GLY A 32 -1.46 -7.03 -12.48
C GLY A 32 -2.85 -7.67 -12.44
N ARG A 33 -3.92 -6.87 -12.38
CA ARG A 33 -5.30 -7.37 -12.24
C ARG A 33 -6.02 -7.57 -13.58
N ILE A 34 -5.41 -7.14 -14.69
CA ILE A 34 -6.03 -7.18 -16.02
C ILE A 34 -5.23 -8.08 -16.94
N GLY A 35 -5.90 -9.01 -17.59
CA GLY A 35 -5.41 -9.78 -18.73
C GLY A 35 -5.98 -9.24 -20.04
N TYR A 36 -5.55 -9.81 -21.17
CA TYR A 36 -5.91 -9.32 -22.51
C TYR A 36 -7.42 -9.34 -22.79
N GLU A 37 -8.15 -10.27 -22.17
CA GLU A 37 -9.58 -10.46 -22.40
C GLU A 37 -10.47 -10.01 -21.24
N SER A 38 -9.95 -10.06 -20.00
CA SER A 38 -10.74 -9.80 -18.80
C SER A 38 -9.86 -9.56 -17.56
N PHE A 39 -10.50 -9.14 -16.46
CA PHE A 39 -9.84 -9.08 -15.16
C PHE A 39 -9.38 -10.46 -14.72
N LEU A 40 -8.12 -10.55 -14.28
CA LEU A 40 -7.54 -11.78 -13.75
C LEU A 40 -8.19 -12.10 -12.39
N PRO A 41 -8.62 -13.36 -12.19
CA PRO A 41 -9.23 -13.76 -10.94
C PRO A 41 -8.18 -13.76 -9.81
N THR A 42 -8.49 -13.07 -8.71
CA THR A 42 -7.63 -13.04 -7.51
C THR A 42 -7.61 -14.39 -6.78
N THR A 43 -8.69 -15.18 -6.92
CA THR A 43 -8.83 -16.51 -6.32
C THR A 43 -8.73 -17.59 -7.38
N PRO A 44 -8.15 -18.77 -7.04
CA PRO A 44 -8.06 -19.88 -7.98
C PRO A 44 -9.46 -20.26 -8.49
N PRO A 45 -9.60 -20.55 -9.79
CA PRO A 45 -10.90 -20.86 -10.36
C PRO A 45 -11.47 -22.14 -9.73
N SER A 46 -12.76 -22.11 -9.37
CA SER A 46 -13.47 -23.31 -8.96
C SER A 46 -13.47 -24.35 -10.09
N PRO A 47 -13.33 -25.64 -9.79
CA PRO A 47 -13.37 -26.70 -10.79
C PRO A 47 -14.70 -26.63 -11.57
N GLY A 48 -14.62 -26.58 -12.91
CA GLY A 48 -15.77 -26.52 -13.82
C GLY A 48 -16.13 -25.13 -14.37
N ARG A 49 -15.40 -24.07 -14.01
CA ARG A 49 -15.58 -22.74 -14.63
C ARG A 49 -14.68 -22.60 -15.87
N ASN A 50 -15.27 -22.19 -17.00
CA ASN A 50 -14.52 -21.79 -18.19
C ASN A 50 -13.49 -20.71 -17.82
N GLN A 51 -12.21 -21.05 -17.92
CA GLN A 51 -11.13 -20.13 -17.63
C GLN A 51 -11.01 -19.09 -18.75
N PRO A 52 -10.66 -17.83 -18.44
CA PRO A 52 -10.25 -16.90 -19.49
C PRO A 52 -9.04 -17.46 -20.23
N SER A 53 -8.96 -17.23 -21.55
CA SER A 53 -7.91 -17.83 -22.38
C SER A 53 -6.51 -17.29 -22.03
N SER A 54 -6.48 -16.09 -21.44
CA SER A 54 -5.27 -15.39 -21.04
C SER A 54 -5.21 -15.24 -19.52
N THR A 55 -4.24 -15.92 -18.91
CA THR A 55 -3.84 -15.77 -17.51
C THR A 55 -2.68 -14.78 -17.32
N GLN A 56 -2.10 -14.28 -18.42
CA GLN A 56 -1.00 -13.32 -18.34
C GLN A 56 -1.52 -11.90 -18.11
N PRO A 57 -0.95 -11.16 -17.15
CA PRO A 57 -1.27 -9.76 -16.96
C PRO A 57 -0.77 -8.95 -18.16
N VAL A 58 -1.61 -8.03 -18.64
CA VAL A 58 -1.24 -7.11 -19.71
C VAL A 58 -0.27 -6.08 -19.15
N PRO A 59 0.86 -5.82 -19.83
CA PRO A 59 1.81 -4.85 -19.36
C PRO A 59 1.22 -3.42 -19.43
N PRO A 60 1.55 -2.55 -18.47
CA PRO A 60 0.93 -1.23 -18.34
C PRO A 60 1.18 -0.31 -19.55
N GLU A 61 2.35 -0.40 -20.20
CA GLU A 61 2.63 0.31 -21.44
C GLU A 61 1.62 -0.02 -22.53
N GLU A 62 1.28 -1.28 -22.69
CA GLU A 62 0.36 -1.70 -23.74
C GLU A 62 -1.05 -1.14 -23.48
N VAL A 63 -1.47 -1.12 -22.22
CA VAL A 63 -2.74 -0.49 -21.82
C VAL A 63 -2.75 1.02 -22.04
N LEU A 64 -1.61 1.68 -21.86
CA LEU A 64 -1.48 3.11 -22.08
C LEU A 64 -1.56 3.44 -23.59
N PHE A 65 -0.82 2.69 -24.41
CA PHE A 65 -0.66 2.98 -25.84
C PHE A 65 -1.71 2.34 -26.76
N ARG A 66 -2.53 1.39 -26.27
CA ARG A 66 -3.73 0.92 -26.99
C ARG A 66 -4.90 1.90 -26.96
N ARG A 67 -4.83 2.96 -26.14
CA ARG A 67 -5.91 3.93 -26.02
C ARG A 67 -6.03 4.79 -27.28
N LYS A 68 -7.26 5.15 -27.62
CA LYS A 68 -7.54 6.09 -28.71
C LYS A 68 -6.85 7.42 -28.42
N GLY A 69 -5.99 7.87 -29.34
CA GLY A 69 -5.22 9.12 -29.20
C GLY A 69 -3.88 8.97 -28.49
N ALA A 70 -3.39 7.74 -28.27
CA ALA A 70 -2.03 7.54 -27.81
C ALA A 70 -1.01 8.09 -28.84
N PRO A 71 0.04 8.80 -28.40
CA PRO A 71 1.12 9.26 -29.28
C PRO A 71 1.83 8.09 -29.97
N PRO A 72 2.34 8.28 -31.21
CA PRO A 72 3.19 7.28 -31.85
C PRO A 72 4.46 7.03 -31.03
N ARG A 73 4.89 5.78 -30.96
CA ARG A 73 6.11 5.37 -30.26
C ARG A 73 7.24 5.13 -31.26
N TYR A 74 8.39 5.66 -30.91
CA TYR A 74 9.67 5.41 -31.57
C TYR A 74 10.63 4.91 -30.51
N GLU A 75 11.43 3.90 -30.81
CA GLU A 75 12.36 3.32 -29.83
C GLU A 75 13.37 4.37 -29.33
N GLU A 76 13.75 5.31 -30.19
CA GLU A 76 14.73 6.35 -29.91
C GLU A 76 14.16 7.49 -29.06
N THR A 77 12.84 7.69 -29.05
CA THR A 77 12.18 8.81 -28.34
C THR A 77 10.99 8.32 -27.54
N ASP A 78 11.07 7.12 -26.98
CA ASP A 78 9.96 6.55 -26.21
C ASP A 78 9.80 7.32 -24.89
N PRO A 79 8.70 8.08 -24.70
CA PRO A 79 8.47 8.83 -23.46
C PRO A 79 8.21 7.90 -22.28
N TYR A 80 7.78 6.65 -22.50
CA TYR A 80 7.46 5.71 -21.43
C TYR A 80 8.71 5.21 -20.70
N PHE A 81 9.79 4.96 -21.45
CA PHE A 81 11.07 4.52 -20.89
C PHE A 81 12.05 5.67 -20.65
N ALA A 82 11.55 6.90 -20.46
CA ALA A 82 12.38 8.06 -20.17
C ALA A 82 13.23 7.88 -18.90
N SER A 83 12.77 7.07 -17.94
CA SER A 83 13.53 6.75 -16.72
C SER A 83 14.85 6.04 -16.99
N ALA A 84 14.98 5.30 -18.09
CA ALA A 84 16.22 4.61 -18.45
C ALA A 84 17.37 5.57 -18.82
N ARG A 85 17.05 6.84 -19.08
CA ARG A 85 18.02 7.91 -19.38
C ARG A 85 18.47 8.66 -18.13
N LEU A 86 17.80 8.44 -17.00
CA LEU A 86 18.14 9.06 -15.73
C LEU A 86 19.30 8.30 -15.07
N PRO A 87 20.12 8.99 -14.26
CA PRO A 87 21.11 8.29 -13.44
C PRO A 87 20.40 7.38 -12.43
N PRO A 88 21.06 6.29 -11.99
CA PRO A 88 20.43 5.25 -11.18
C PRO A 88 19.81 5.76 -9.88
N ASP A 89 20.36 6.83 -9.28
CA ASP A 89 19.92 7.39 -8.00
C ASP A 89 19.02 8.63 -8.15
N ALA A 90 18.54 8.94 -9.37
CA ALA A 90 17.68 10.12 -9.57
C ALA A 90 16.21 9.90 -9.17
N LEU A 91 15.77 8.64 -9.09
CA LEU A 91 14.38 8.30 -8.76
C LEU A 91 14.34 7.33 -7.59
N PRO A 92 13.32 7.44 -6.72
CA PRO A 92 13.09 6.45 -5.69
C PRO A 92 12.88 5.06 -6.28
N SER A 93 13.22 4.06 -5.49
CA SER A 93 13.06 2.66 -5.88
C SER A 93 11.61 2.34 -6.28
N SER A 94 11.46 1.68 -7.44
CA SER A 94 10.13 1.36 -8.00
C SER A 94 9.26 0.54 -7.03
N ASP A 95 9.89 -0.38 -6.29
CA ASP A 95 9.16 -1.24 -5.35
C ASP A 95 8.71 -0.47 -4.10
N LEU A 96 9.49 0.51 -3.64
CA LEU A 96 9.06 1.44 -2.59
C LEU A 96 7.84 2.25 -3.06
N LEU A 97 7.88 2.81 -4.26
CA LEU A 97 6.76 3.58 -4.81
C LEU A 97 5.49 2.72 -4.95
N LYS A 98 5.62 1.46 -5.40
CA LYS A 98 4.49 0.52 -5.44
C LYS A 98 3.93 0.23 -4.05
N ALA A 99 4.80 0.02 -3.05
CA ALA A 99 4.38 -0.24 -1.67
C ALA A 99 3.67 0.97 -1.06
N LEU A 100 4.22 2.17 -1.23
CA LEU A 100 3.62 3.43 -0.77
C LEU A 100 2.25 3.68 -1.43
N HIS A 101 2.17 3.51 -2.76
CA HIS A 101 0.92 3.65 -3.49
C HIS A 101 -0.13 2.63 -3.05
N GLY A 102 0.27 1.37 -2.85
CA GLY A 102 -0.61 0.32 -2.34
C GLY A 102 -1.12 0.65 -0.94
N TYR A 103 -0.23 1.03 -0.03
CA TYR A 103 -0.58 1.45 1.33
C TYR A 103 -1.57 2.62 1.32
N ALA A 104 -1.28 3.66 0.55
CA ALA A 104 -2.15 4.83 0.48
C ALA A 104 -3.51 4.51 -0.14
N SER A 105 -3.54 3.67 -1.19
CA SER A 105 -4.78 3.21 -1.80
C SER A 105 -5.67 2.48 -0.77
N ASP A 106 -5.07 1.58 0.02
CA ASP A 106 -5.77 0.87 1.09
C ASP A 106 -6.20 1.81 2.23
N PHE A 107 -5.35 2.77 2.58
CA PHE A 107 -5.66 3.79 3.56
C PHE A 107 -6.86 4.63 3.13
N TYR A 108 -6.86 5.21 1.92
CA TYR A 108 -7.98 6.00 1.42
C TYR A 108 -9.25 5.16 1.20
N ALA A 109 -9.12 3.87 0.87
CA ALA A 109 -10.28 2.98 0.79
C ALA A 109 -10.99 2.78 2.14
N ARG A 110 -10.25 2.87 3.26
CA ARG A 110 -10.73 2.57 4.62
C ARG A 110 -10.98 3.80 5.49
N ALA A 111 -10.08 4.77 5.45
CA ALA A 111 -10.02 5.91 6.36
C ALA A 111 -10.78 7.14 5.83
N ALA A 112 -10.92 7.28 4.51
CA ALA A 112 -11.55 8.45 3.93
C ALA A 112 -13.09 8.38 3.94
N PRO A 113 -13.77 9.52 4.14
CA PRO A 113 -15.20 9.65 3.90
C PRO A 113 -15.58 9.16 2.50
N LEU A 114 -16.73 8.51 2.37
CA LEU A 114 -17.20 7.95 1.09
C LEU A 114 -16.22 6.96 0.42
N ARG A 115 -15.34 6.29 1.19
CA ARG A 115 -14.34 5.31 0.70
C ARG A 115 -13.37 5.92 -0.32
N GLY A 116 -12.97 7.17 -0.12
CA GLY A 116 -11.95 7.82 -0.95
C GLY A 116 -12.42 8.14 -2.38
N LYS A 117 -13.74 8.20 -2.61
CA LYS A 117 -14.33 8.48 -3.93
C LYS A 117 -13.88 9.80 -4.55
N TRP A 118 -13.44 10.75 -3.72
CA TRP A 118 -12.94 12.07 -4.13
C TRP A 118 -11.43 12.24 -3.90
N ASP A 119 -10.83 11.39 -3.06
CA ASP A 119 -9.43 11.51 -2.62
C ASP A 119 -8.45 10.78 -3.54
N TRP A 120 -8.93 10.09 -4.58
CA TRP A 120 -8.06 9.39 -5.53
C TRP A 120 -7.06 10.32 -6.27
N ARG A 121 -7.28 11.64 -6.25
CA ARG A 121 -6.37 12.65 -6.84
C ARG A 121 -5.32 13.18 -5.86
N SER A 122 -5.43 12.91 -4.55
CA SER A 122 -4.49 13.45 -3.57
C SER A 122 -3.13 12.76 -3.60
N MET A 123 -3.05 11.57 -4.20
CA MET A 123 -1.81 10.84 -4.44
C MET A 123 -1.59 10.66 -5.94
N ASP A 124 -1.27 11.76 -6.60
CA ASP A 124 -0.85 11.77 -8.01
C ASP A 124 0.63 11.36 -8.15
N GLU A 125 1.11 11.32 -9.41
CA GLU A 125 2.48 10.93 -9.75
C GLU A 125 3.52 11.78 -9.00
N THR A 126 3.31 13.09 -8.96
CA THR A 126 4.19 14.04 -8.27
C THR A 126 4.19 13.83 -6.76
N ALA A 127 3.01 13.67 -6.14
CA ALA A 127 2.91 13.42 -4.70
C ALA A 127 3.55 12.08 -4.32
N LEU A 128 3.38 11.05 -5.14
CA LEU A 128 3.98 9.74 -4.92
C LEU A 128 5.51 9.80 -5.02
N LEU A 129 6.05 10.51 -6.02
CA LEU A 129 7.49 10.72 -6.16
C LEU A 129 8.06 11.51 -4.99
N ALA A 130 7.41 12.62 -4.61
CA ALA A 130 7.84 13.44 -3.48
C ALA A 130 7.85 12.65 -2.16
N LEU A 131 6.82 11.81 -1.94
CA LEU A 131 6.76 10.92 -0.78
C LEU A 131 7.86 9.86 -0.80
N GLY A 132 8.16 9.28 -1.97
CA GLY A 132 9.25 8.33 -2.14
C GLY A 132 10.61 8.95 -1.81
N VAL A 133 10.90 10.13 -2.36
CA VAL A 133 12.12 10.88 -2.05
C VAL A 133 12.21 11.16 -0.55
N LEU A 134 11.14 11.69 0.05
CA LEU A 134 11.12 11.98 1.49
C LEU A 134 11.39 10.72 2.32
N MET A 135 10.82 9.58 1.95
CA MET A 135 11.03 8.32 2.66
C MET A 135 12.48 7.82 2.54
N GLU A 136 13.07 7.88 1.35
CA GLU A 136 14.46 7.47 1.17
C GLU A 136 15.45 8.41 1.88
N GLU A 137 15.23 9.72 1.85
CA GLU A 137 16.05 10.69 2.58
C GLU A 137 15.92 10.52 4.10
N THR A 138 14.70 10.34 4.61
CA THR A 138 14.48 10.14 6.06
C THR A 138 15.08 8.83 6.57
N VAL A 139 14.98 7.75 5.79
CA VAL A 139 15.66 6.49 6.12
C VAL A 139 17.17 6.68 6.09
N ARG A 140 17.71 7.34 5.06
CA ARG A 140 19.15 7.59 4.97
C ARG A 140 19.69 8.46 6.11
N GLU A 141 18.93 9.47 6.53
CA GLU A 141 19.26 10.33 7.67
C GLU A 141 19.24 9.56 8.99
N ARG A 142 18.24 8.68 9.20
CA ARG A 142 18.02 8.01 10.49
C ARG A 142 18.78 6.69 10.65
N VAL A 143 18.93 5.95 9.56
CA VAL A 143 19.47 4.57 9.53
C VAL A 143 20.86 4.55 8.90
N GLY A 144 21.29 5.65 8.27
CA GLY A 144 22.55 5.74 7.54
C GLY A 144 22.43 5.23 6.11
N LEU A 145 23.46 5.46 5.30
CA LEU A 145 23.52 5.01 3.90
C LEU A 145 23.50 3.48 3.77
N THR A 146 24.11 2.76 4.71
CA THR A 146 24.28 1.30 4.65
C THR A 146 23.39 0.56 5.66
N GLY A 147 22.67 1.30 6.50
CA GLY A 147 21.83 0.73 7.56
C GLY A 147 22.58 0.35 8.83
N ASP A 148 23.85 0.73 8.92
CA ASP A 148 24.74 0.50 10.05
C ASP A 148 24.31 1.26 11.32
N LEU A 149 23.62 2.41 11.17
CA LEU A 149 23.14 3.19 12.31
C LEU A 149 21.84 2.65 12.92
N ALA A 150 21.13 1.71 12.28
CA ALA A 150 19.86 1.18 12.81
C ALA A 150 20.00 0.47 14.17
N PHE A 151 21.19 -0.07 14.46
CA PHE A 151 21.45 -0.85 15.69
C PHE A 151 22.41 -0.15 16.65
N VAL A 152 22.88 1.05 16.30
CA VAL A 152 23.73 1.86 17.17
C VAL A 152 22.80 2.78 17.97
N GLU A 153 22.35 2.33 19.14
CA GLU A 153 21.77 3.24 20.13
C GLU A 153 22.87 4.24 20.53
N GLY A 154 22.83 5.46 19.96
CA GLY A 154 23.63 6.57 20.46
C GLY A 154 23.16 6.94 21.86
N GLU A 155 24.09 7.04 22.81
CA GLU A 155 23.79 7.49 24.19
C GLU A 155 23.31 8.96 24.24
N ASP A 156 23.48 9.72 23.16
CA ASP A 156 23.08 11.11 23.07
C ASP A 156 22.21 11.34 21.82
N GLU A 157 20.91 11.48 22.06
CA GLU A 157 19.93 12.33 21.36
C GLU A 157 18.55 11.64 21.34
N ASP A 158 17.75 11.95 22.36
CA ASP A 158 16.30 11.72 22.43
C ASP A 158 15.54 12.54 21.37
N VAL A 159 15.87 12.36 20.09
CA VAL A 159 15.06 12.72 18.92
C VAL A 159 14.36 11.46 18.41
N GLY A 160 13.92 10.60 19.34
CA GLY A 160 12.81 9.70 19.08
C GLY A 160 11.60 10.54 18.63
N ILE A 161 10.79 10.00 17.73
CA ILE A 161 9.56 10.64 17.24
C ILE A 161 8.65 10.95 18.43
N LYS A 162 8.84 12.12 19.04
CA LYS A 162 7.93 12.76 20.01
C LYS A 162 6.71 13.35 19.31
N ALA A 163 6.51 13.04 18.03
CA ALA A 163 5.31 13.38 17.30
C ALA A 163 4.27 12.30 17.58
N GLY A 164 3.06 12.74 17.94
CA GLY A 164 1.96 11.81 18.11
C GLY A 164 1.76 10.95 16.85
N ILE A 165 1.32 9.72 17.04
CA ILE A 165 0.83 8.89 15.94
C ILE A 165 -0.51 9.50 15.50
N TRP A 166 -0.59 9.88 14.22
CA TRP A 166 -1.82 10.34 13.60
C TRP A 166 -2.73 9.13 13.32
N ASP A 167 -3.88 9.05 14.00
CA ASP A 167 -4.83 7.94 13.86
C ASP A 167 -5.86 8.15 12.73
N GLY A 168 -5.66 9.18 11.91
CA GLY A 168 -6.59 9.61 10.87
C GLY A 168 -7.65 10.62 11.35
N ARG A 169 -7.73 10.93 12.66
CA ARG A 169 -8.67 11.93 13.20
C ARG A 169 -8.03 12.87 14.23
N THR A 170 -7.08 12.37 15.02
CA THR A 170 -6.44 13.09 16.11
C THR A 170 -4.97 12.69 16.28
N TRP A 171 -4.16 13.62 16.75
CA TRP A 171 -2.78 13.35 17.17
C TRP A 171 -2.78 12.62 18.51
N ARG A 172 -2.27 11.39 18.57
CA ARG A 172 -2.13 10.63 19.83
C ARG A 172 -0.67 10.50 20.23
N ARG A 173 -0.31 10.84 21.47
CA ARG A 173 1.08 10.65 21.95
C ARG A 173 1.52 9.18 21.80
N SER A 174 2.69 8.97 21.21
CA SER A 174 3.36 7.68 21.16
C SER A 174 3.80 7.31 22.58
N VAL A 175 3.16 6.30 23.18
CA VAL A 175 3.56 5.76 24.49
C VAL A 175 4.31 4.46 24.24
N VAL A 176 5.57 4.56 23.82
CA VAL A 176 6.50 3.45 24.01
C VAL A 176 7.00 3.57 25.46
N ARG A 177 6.37 2.79 26.35
CA ARG A 177 6.79 2.73 27.75
C ARG A 177 8.05 1.88 27.82
N LYS A 178 9.22 2.52 28.00
CA LYS A 178 10.46 1.82 28.34
C LYS A 178 10.30 1.30 29.78
N GLU A 179 10.20 -0.02 29.97
CA GLU A 179 10.31 -0.58 31.31
C GLU A 179 11.72 -0.30 31.85
N GLY A 180 11.79 0.20 33.08
CA GLY A 180 13.06 0.53 33.72
C GLY A 180 13.79 -0.73 34.16
N THR A 181 14.80 -1.16 33.40
CA THR A 181 15.77 -2.14 33.87
C THR A 181 16.79 -1.42 34.75
N GLY A 182 16.68 -1.62 36.07
CA GLY A 182 17.70 -1.17 37.04
C GLY A 182 17.93 -2.26 38.09
N PRO A 183 19.19 -2.64 38.41
CA PRO A 183 19.47 -3.69 39.37
C PRO A 183 19.32 -3.16 40.81
N ARG A 184 18.51 -3.85 41.62
CA ARG A 184 18.38 -3.60 43.05
C ARG A 184 19.63 -4.09 43.80
N GLY A 185 20.59 -3.20 44.00
CA GLY A 185 21.71 -3.41 44.92
C GLY A 185 21.24 -3.38 46.39
N ARG A 186 21.31 -4.52 47.08
CA ARG A 186 21.18 -4.59 48.55
C ARG A 186 22.45 -4.00 49.20
N ARG A 187 22.34 -2.84 49.85
CA ARG A 187 23.34 -2.42 50.84
C ARG A 187 22.90 -2.88 52.24
N ARG A 188 23.72 -3.76 52.84
CA ARG A 188 23.64 -4.14 54.25
C ARG A 188 24.07 -2.93 55.10
N ALA A 189 23.25 -2.55 56.07
CA ALA A 189 23.63 -1.58 57.08
C ALA A 189 24.64 -2.20 58.05
N ARG A 190 25.78 -1.54 58.23
CA ARG A 190 26.78 -1.80 59.27
C ARG A 190 26.38 -0.93 60.46
N GLY A 191 26.02 -1.56 61.57
CA GLY A 191 25.74 -0.86 62.82
C GLY A 191 27.04 -0.47 63.51
N GLU A 192 27.20 0.81 63.81
CA GLU A 192 28.15 1.37 64.76
C GLU A 192 27.33 2.21 65.75
N ASP A 193 26.87 1.56 66.82
CA ASP A 193 26.54 2.20 68.12
C ASP A 193 27.82 2.09 68.97
N GLY A 194 28.25 3.03 69.79
CA GLY A 194 27.74 4.32 70.22
C GLY A 194 28.68 4.76 71.35
N GLY A 195 29.14 6.01 71.32
CA GLY A 195 29.99 6.60 72.34
C GLY A 195 29.27 7.75 73.03
N GLU A 196 29.59 7.91 74.31
CA GLU A 196 29.36 9.06 75.21
C GLU A 196 28.05 9.07 76.03
N GLY A 197 28.27 9.05 77.35
CA GLY A 197 27.27 9.15 78.41
C GLY A 197 27.72 8.45 79.69
#